data_AF-A0A8T5TAL3-F1
#
_entry.id   AF-A0A8T5TAL3-F1
#
_cell.length_a   1.000
_cell.length_b   1.000
_cell.length_c   1.000
_cell.angle_alpha   90.00
_cell.angle_beta   90.00
_cell.angle_gamma   90.00
#
_symmetry.space_group_name_H-M   'P 1'
#
loop_
_entity.id
_entity.type
_entity.pdbx_description
1 polymer ?
#
loop_
_entity_poly.entity_id
_entity_poly.type
_entity_poly.pdbx_seq_one_letter_code
_entity_poly.pdbx_strand_id
1 'polypeptide(L)' 'MVEIIQISDLHYGSEFVPEYMENVIDYIEEVKPDAVVCTGDIIHKGRISQFKGILPY' A
#
# COMPACT_ATOMS: atom_id res chain seq x y z
N MET A 1 -9.77 19.86 9.05
CA MET A 1 -10.15 18.55 9.62
C MET A 1 -9.05 17.60 9.18
N VAL A 2 -8.64 16.63 10.00
CA VAL A 2 -7.62 15.67 9.56
C VAL A 2 -8.27 14.61 8.69
N GLU A 3 -7.71 14.34 7.52
CA GLU A 3 -8.16 13.32 6.58
C GLU A 3 -7.14 12.19 6.47
N ILE A 4 -7.61 10.95 6.64
CA ILE A 4 -6.76 9.76 6.63
C ILE A 4 -7.35 8.75 5.66
N ILE A 5 -6.52 8.20 4.78
CA ILE A 5 -6.86 7.02 3.99
C ILE A 5 -6.25 5.79 4.68
N GLN A 6 -7.09 4.81 5.00
CA GLN A 6 -6.64 3.53 5.54
C GLN A 6 -6.71 2.44 4.47
N ILE A 7 -5.59 1.74 4.26
CA ILE A 7 -5.48 0.58 3.39
C ILE A 7 -4.95 -0.63 4.17
N SER A 8 -5.14 -1.83 3.66
CA SER A 8 -4.70 -3.07 4.31
C SER A 8 -4.56 -4.19 3.29
N ASP A 9 -3.94 -5.30 3.70
CA ASP A 9 -3.98 -6.60 3.00
C ASP A 9 -3.51 -6.52 1.54
N LEU A 10 -2.48 -5.72 1.29
CA LEU A 10 -1.91 -5.54 -0.04
C LEU A 10 -1.39 -6.86 -0.62
N HIS A 11 -0.95 -7.80 0.24
CA HIS A 11 -0.41 -9.10 -0.14
C HIS A 11 0.54 -9.02 -1.34
N TYR A 12 1.51 -8.10 -1.28
CA TYR A 12 2.49 -7.92 -2.34
C TYR A 12 3.27 -9.23 -2.59
N GLY A 13 3.18 -9.76 -3.81
CA GLY A 13 3.70 -11.07 -4.14
C GLY A 13 3.09 -11.67 -5.40
N SER A 14 2.90 -12.99 -5.40
CA SER A 14 2.52 -13.77 -6.59
C SER A 14 1.14 -13.47 -7.17
N GLU A 15 0.25 -12.93 -6.35
CA GLU A 15 -1.15 -12.64 -6.73
C GLU A 15 -1.41 -11.13 -6.80
N PHE A 16 -0.36 -10.32 -6.63
CA PHE A 16 -0.47 -8.88 -6.65
C PHE A 16 -0.68 -8.38 -8.08
N VAL A 17 -1.71 -7.56 -8.29
CA VAL A 17 -2.02 -6.92 -9.58
C VAL A 17 -1.54 -5.47 -9.50
N PRO A 18 -0.43 -5.09 -10.15
CA PRO A 18 0.16 -3.75 -10.00
C PRO A 18 -0.79 -2.61 -10.35
N GLU A 19 -1.58 -2.78 -11.40
CA GLU A 19 -2.56 -1.78 -11.88
C GLU A 19 -3.56 -1.37 -10.79
N TYR A 20 -3.93 -2.28 -9.87
CA TYR A 20 -4.84 -1.93 -8.78
C TYR A 20 -4.18 -1.01 -7.77
N MET A 21 -2.89 -1.21 -7.49
CA MET A 21 -2.15 -0.32 -6.60
C MET A 21 -1.87 1.03 -7.26
N GLU A 22 -1.59 1.05 -8.57
CA GLU A 22 -1.46 2.29 -9.34
C GLU A 22 -2.72 3.15 -9.23
N ASN A 23 -3.90 2.56 -9.43
CA ASN A 23 -5.18 3.27 -9.24
C ASN A 23 -5.37 3.82 -7.81
N VAL A 24 -4.91 3.07 -6.79
CA VAL A 24 -4.96 3.53 -5.39
C VAL A 24 -4.00 4.71 -5.17
N ILE A 25 -2.80 4.67 -5.77
CA ILE A 25 -1.82 5.76 -5.70
C ILE A 25 -2.38 7.01 -6.38
N ASP A 26 -2.94 6.89 -7.59
CA ASP A 26 -3.54 8.01 -8.32
C ASP A 26 -4.66 8.68 -7.50
N TYR A 27 -5.50 7.87 -6.83
CA TYR A 27 -6.54 8.38 -5.94
C TYR A 27 -5.95 9.12 -4.72
N ILE A 28 -4.89 8.59 -4.10
CA ILE A 28 -4.20 9.25 -2.98
C ILE A 28 -3.61 10.59 -3.42
N GLU A 29 -3.02 10.65 -4.62
CA GLU A 29 -2.45 11.88 -5.19
C GLU A 29 -3.52 12.93 -5.52
N GLU A 30 -4.71 12.51 -5.94
CA GLU A 30 -5.86 13.38 -6.18
C GLU A 30 -6.43 13.96 -4.87
N VAL A 31 -6.68 13.09 -3.88
CA VAL A 31 -7.32 13.47 -2.61
C VAL A 31 -6.38 14.25 -1.68
N LYS A 32 -5.07 13.94 -1.71
CA LYS A 32 -4.04 14.53 -0.84
C LYS A 32 -4.40 14.47 0.65
N PRO A 33 -4.62 13.27 1.22
CA PRO A 33 -4.91 13.13 2.65
C PRO A 33 -3.71 13.57 3.51
N ASP A 34 -3.94 13.86 4.78
CA ASP A 34 -2.86 14.18 5.73
C ASP A 34 -1.99 12.94 6.04
N ALA A 35 -2.57 11.75 5.95
CA ALA A 35 -1.86 10.49 6.15
C ALA A 35 -2.49 9.33 5.36
N VAL A 36 -1.64 8.39 4.94
CA VAL A 36 -2.05 7.07 4.47
C VAL A 36 -1.55 6.04 5.48
N VAL A 37 -2.45 5.24 6.03
CA VAL A 37 -2.12 4.22 7.04
C VAL A 37 -2.34 2.84 6.43
N CYS A 38 -1.28 2.03 6.39
CA CYS A 38 -1.35 0.63 6.00
C CYS A 38 -1.33 -0.28 7.24
N THR A 39 -2.41 -1.02 7.50
CA THR A 39 -2.61 -1.71 8.79
C THR A 39 -2.03 -3.12 8.88
N GLY A 40 -1.47 -3.68 7.81
CA GLY A 40 -0.88 -5.02 7.86
C GLY A 40 -0.96 -5.77 6.54
N ASP A 41 -0.51 -7.02 6.57
CA ASP A 41 -0.53 -7.96 5.43
C ASP A 41 0.02 -7.38 4.13
N ILE A 42 1.11 -6.61 4.28
CA ILE A 42 1.75 -5.89 3.17
C ILE A 42 2.34 -6.86 2.15
N ILE A 43 2.86 -8.02 2.59
CA ILE A 43 3.52 -9.01 1.72
C ILE A 43 2.83 -10.37 1.79
N HIS A 44 2.75 -11.05 0.65
CA HIS A 44 1.94 -12.27 0.50
C HIS A 44 2.46 -13.48 1.29
N LYS A 45 3.78 -13.69 1.37
CA LYS A 45 4.37 -14.91 1.98
C LYS A 45 5.40 -14.63 3.07
N GLY A 46 5.44 -13.40 3.62
CA GLY A 46 6.40 -13.05 4.68
C GLY A 46 7.87 -13.12 4.24
N ARG A 47 8.18 -13.16 2.94
CA ARG A 47 9.56 -13.35 2.46
C ARG A 47 10.32 -12.04 2.46
N ILE A 48 11.56 -12.07 2.93
CA ILE A 48 12.46 -10.91 2.89
C ILE A 48 12.59 -10.36 1.46
N SER A 49 12.61 -11.20 0.43
CA SER A 49 12.66 -10.75 -0.97
C SER A 49 11.42 -9.97 -1.41
N GLN A 50 10.26 -10.20 -0.79
CA GLN A 50 9.02 -9.46 -1.04
C GLN A 50 8.96 -8.17 -0.20
N PHE A 51 9.70 -8.14 0.91
CA PHE A 51 9.80 -6.95 1.76
C PHE A 51 10.87 -5.96 1.25
N LYS A 52 11.96 -6.49 0.66
CA LYS A 52 13.05 -5.68 0.10
C LYS A 52 12.50 -4.77 -1.00
N GLY A 53 12.42 -3.47 -0.72
CA GLY A 53 11.86 -2.46 -1.61
C GLY A 53 10.68 -1.68 -1.00
N ILE A 54 10.10 -2.17 0.09
CA ILE A 54 9.16 -1.39 0.91
C ILE A 54 9.99 -0.39 1.72
N LEU A 55 9.89 0.89 1.35
CA LEU A 55 10.53 1.97 2.09
C LEU A 55 9.56 2.43 3.19
N PRO A 56 10.01 2.55 4.46
CA PRO A 56 9.28 3.35 5.43
C PRO A 56 9.39 4.81 4.97
N TYR A 57 8.27 5.40 4.56
CA TYR A 57 8.17 6.84 4.36
C TYR A 57 8.32 7.54 5.72
#